data_AF-Q94QQ2-F1
#
_entry.id   AF-Q94QQ2-F1
#
_cell.length_a   1.000
_cell.length_b   1.000
_cell.length_c   1.000
_cell.angle_alpha   90.00
_cell.angle_beta   90.00
_cell.angle_gamma   90.00
#
_symmetry.space_group_name_H-M   'P 1'
#
loop_
_entity.id
_entity.type
_entity.pdbx_description
1 polymer ?
#
loop_
_entity_poly.entity_id
_entity_poly.type
_entity_poly.pdbx_seq_one_letter_code
_entity_poly.pdbx_strand_id
1 'polypeptide(L)'
;MSVGLGYNQSAVCVVLVVLAISCIMFQRHSLLMVLLGFEVFSLVLFSCFISVFGVMQTPVGLSLVFLCLEVCVMSVCLALMVKLVSCVGSDYVGVASLGSDF
;
A
#
# COMPACT_ATOMS: atom_id res chain seq x y z
N MET A 1 16.01 29.81 5.09
CA MET A 1 15.65 28.36 5.13
C MET A 1 14.25 28.11 4.55
N SER A 2 13.88 28.75 3.44
CA SER A 2 12.55 28.64 2.82
C SER A 2 12.57 27.89 1.47
N VAL A 3 13.75 27.77 0.84
CA VAL A 3 13.92 27.06 -0.44
C VAL A 3 13.78 25.54 -0.29
N GLY A 4 14.17 24.99 0.87
CA GLY A 4 14.06 23.56 1.16
C GLY A 4 12.61 23.07 1.37
N LEU A 5 11.69 23.95 1.78
CA LEU A 5 10.28 23.56 1.99
C LEU A 5 9.53 23.39 0.67
N GLY A 6 9.78 24.29 -0.30
CA GLY A 6 9.14 24.25 -1.62
C GLY A 6 9.55 23.03 -2.45
N TYR A 7 10.80 22.60 -2.35
CA TYR A 7 11.30 21.40 -3.04
C TYR A 7 10.68 20.10 -2.49
N ASN A 8 10.57 20.00 -1.16
CA ASN A 8 9.93 18.83 -0.54
C ASN A 8 8.44 18.74 -0.89
N GLN A 9 7.74 19.88 -0.89
CA GLN A 9 6.31 19.89 -1.22
C GLN A 9 6.04 19.48 -2.68
N SER A 10 6.90 19.90 -3.61
CA SER A 10 6.81 19.47 -5.02
C SER A 10 7.13 17.98 -5.18
N ALA A 11 8.11 17.44 -4.45
CA ALA A 11 8.41 16.01 -4.45
C ALA A 11 7.23 15.17 -3.93
N VAL A 12 6.58 15.59 -2.84
CA VAL A 12 5.41 14.90 -2.27
C VAL A 12 4.24 14.91 -3.26
N CYS A 13 3.98 16.04 -3.94
CA CYS A 13 2.95 16.10 -4.98
C CYS A 13 3.24 15.14 -6.15
N VAL A 14 4.49 15.05 -6.61
CA VAL A 14 4.88 14.11 -7.68
C VAL A 14 4.65 12.66 -7.23
N VAL A 15 5.03 12.32 -6.00
CA VAL A 15 4.80 10.98 -5.42
C VAL A 15 3.30 10.65 -5.39
N LEU A 16 2.46 11.57 -4.92
CA LEU A 16 1.01 11.37 -4.86
C LEU A 16 0.39 11.18 -6.24
N VAL A 17 0.83 11.94 -7.25
CA VAL A 17 0.36 11.81 -8.63
C VAL A 17 0.78 10.47 -9.23
N VAL A 18 2.04 10.07 -9.06
CA VAL A 18 2.55 8.77 -9.53
C VAL A 18 1.79 7.62 -8.87
N LEU A 19 1.47 7.74 -7.59
CA LEU A 19 0.66 6.75 -6.87
C LEU A 19 -0.77 6.69 -7.35
N ALA A 20 -1.42 7.83 -7.58
CA ALA A 20 -2.77 7.87 -8.12
C ALA A 20 -2.84 7.19 -9.50
N ILE A 21 -1.89 7.49 -10.38
CA ILE A 21 -1.77 6.86 -11.70
C ILE A 21 -1.53 5.35 -11.56
N SER A 22 -0.59 4.96 -10.68
CA SER A 22 -0.31 3.54 -10.42
C SER A 22 -1.54 2.81 -9.89
N CYS A 23 -2.31 3.43 -8.98
CA CYS A 23 -3.54 2.86 -8.42
C CYS A 23 -4.60 2.61 -9.52
N ILE A 24 -4.79 3.58 -10.42
CA ILE A 24 -5.72 3.46 -11.56
C ILE A 24 -5.25 2.37 -12.55
N MET A 25 -3.95 2.30 -12.84
CA MET A 25 -3.41 1.27 -13.73
C MET A 25 -3.44 -0.14 -13.09
N PHE A 26 -3.30 -0.23 -11.77
CA PHE A 26 -3.28 -1.51 -11.05
C PHE A 26 -4.63 -2.17 -10.85
N GLN A 27 -5.71 -1.40 -10.92
CA GLN A 27 -7.07 -1.91 -10.79
C GLN A 27 -7.43 -2.98 -11.84
N ARG A 28 -6.60 -3.14 -12.88
CA ARG A 28 -6.83 -4.08 -14.00
C ARG A 28 -5.99 -5.36 -13.97
N HIS A 29 -4.89 -5.48 -13.21
CA HIS A 29 -3.87 -6.49 -13.53
C HIS A 29 -3.49 -7.48 -12.41
N SER A 30 -3.34 -7.08 -11.14
CA SER A 30 -3.06 -8.02 -10.04
C SER A 30 -3.09 -7.35 -8.65
N LEU A 31 -3.80 -7.95 -7.69
CA LEU A 31 -3.86 -7.51 -6.30
C LEU A 31 -2.47 -7.47 -5.62
N LEU A 32 -1.53 -8.31 -6.07
CA LEU A 32 -0.15 -8.32 -5.56
C LEU A 32 0.58 -7.00 -5.84
N MET A 33 0.31 -6.38 -6.99
CA MET A 33 1.01 -5.16 -7.37
C MET A 33 0.40 -3.92 -6.71
N VAL A 34 -0.88 -3.98 -6.31
CA VAL A 34 -1.50 -3.00 -5.40
C VAL A 34 -0.84 -3.04 -4.03
N LEU A 35 -0.61 -4.24 -3.46
CA LEU A 35 0.07 -4.41 -2.18
C LEU A 35 1.51 -3.87 -2.23
N LEU A 36 2.26 -4.22 -3.28
CA LEU A 36 3.61 -3.71 -3.48
C LEU A 36 3.64 -2.17 -3.64
N GLY A 37 2.64 -1.59 -4.30
CA GLY A 37 2.49 -0.14 -4.41
C GLY A 37 2.20 0.54 -3.07
N PHE A 38 1.40 -0.09 -2.21
CA PHE A 38 1.11 0.38 -0.86
C PHE A 38 2.35 0.32 0.04
N GLU A 39 3.19 -0.70 -0.14
CA GLU A 39 4.48 -0.85 0.56
C GLU A 39 5.43 0.29 0.22
N VAL A 40 5.66 0.52 -1.08
CA VAL A 40 6.54 1.60 -1.54
C VAL A 40 5.99 2.97 -1.12
N PHE A 41 4.67 3.17 -1.13
CA PHE A 41 4.07 4.41 -0.64
C PHE A 41 4.37 4.69 0.83
N SER A 42 4.17 3.67 1.67
CA SER A 42 4.35 3.80 3.12
C SER A 42 5.82 4.05 3.47
N LEU A 43 6.76 3.36 2.79
CA LEU A 43 8.19 3.62 2.89
C LEU A 43 8.59 5.03 2.46
N VAL A 44 7.99 5.58 1.40
CA VAL A 44 8.26 6.96 0.97
C VAL A 44 7.77 7.97 2.01
N LEU A 45 6.59 7.75 2.59
CA LEU A 45 6.09 8.57 3.70
C LEU A 45 6.99 8.48 4.94
N PHE A 46 7.46 7.27 5.27
CA PHE A 46 8.39 7.04 6.36
C PHE A 46 9.73 7.76 6.13
N SER A 47 10.29 7.68 4.92
CA SER A 47 11.51 8.39 4.54
C SER A 47 11.33 9.90 4.58
N CYS A 48 10.16 10.41 4.15
CA CYS A 48 9.81 11.82 4.27
C CYS A 48 9.70 12.25 5.73
N PHE A 49 9.10 11.43 6.58
CA PHE A 49 9.00 11.65 8.02
C PHE A 49 10.40 11.71 8.66
N ILE A 50 11.28 10.75 8.35
CA ILE A 50 12.69 10.76 8.78
C ILE A 50 13.43 12.00 8.25
N SER A 51 13.17 12.44 7.03
CA SER A 51 13.83 13.61 6.46
C SER A 51 13.43 14.90 7.18
N VAL A 52 12.15 15.05 7.55
CA VAL A 52 11.62 16.22 8.26
C VAL A 52 11.98 16.19 9.75
N PHE A 53 11.83 15.02 10.39
CA PHE A 53 12.05 14.87 11.84
C PHE A 53 13.47 14.49 12.21
N GLY A 54 14.28 13.93 11.30
CA GLY A 54 15.66 13.53 11.57
C GLY A 54 16.61 14.70 11.85
N VAL A 55 16.20 15.93 11.51
CA VAL A 55 16.90 17.16 11.92
C VAL A 55 16.72 17.44 13.42
N MET A 56 15.62 16.96 14.02
CA MET A 56 15.39 16.99 15.47
C MET A 56 15.89 15.67 16.05
N GLN A 57 16.90 15.72 16.91
CA GLN A 57 17.80 14.62 17.30
C GLN A 57 17.16 13.41 18.05
N THR A 58 15.82 13.24 18.06
CA THR A 58 15.10 12.35 18.99
C THR A 58 13.90 11.49 18.48
N PRO A 59 13.72 11.06 17.20
CA PRO A 59 12.55 10.26 16.80
C PRO A 59 12.88 8.80 16.41
N VAL A 60 14.04 8.26 16.81
CA VAL A 60 14.43 6.86 16.45
C VAL A 60 13.43 5.81 16.98
N GLY A 61 12.90 5.99 18.19
CA GLY A 61 11.90 5.08 18.76
C GLY A 61 10.55 5.14 18.05
N LEU A 62 10.06 6.34 17.75
CA LEU A 62 8.81 6.54 17.01
C LEU A 62 8.87 5.95 15.59
N SER A 63 10.04 6.06 14.96
CA SER A 63 10.27 5.56 13.62
C SER A 63 10.18 4.03 13.54
N LEU A 64 10.76 3.32 14.51
CA LEU A 64 10.65 1.86 14.60
C LEU A 64 9.21 1.38 14.85
N VAL A 65 8.45 2.09 15.70
CA VAL A 65 7.04 1.77 15.95
C VAL A 65 6.21 1.96 14.67
N PHE A 66 6.48 3.02 13.91
CA PHE A 66 5.81 3.28 12.64
C PHE A 66 6.09 2.19 11.59
N LEU A 67 7.36 1.80 11.44
CA LEU A 67 7.74 0.67 10.57
C LEU A 67 7.11 -0.66 11.02
N CYS A 68 7.01 -0.90 12.33
CA CYS A 68 6.38 -2.11 12.84
C CYS A 68 4.88 -2.16 12.47
N LEU A 69 4.16 -1.05 12.65
CA LEU A 69 2.76 -0.94 12.26
C LEU A 69 2.56 -1.10 10.74
N GLU A 70 3.45 -0.53 9.93
CA GLU A 70 3.44 -0.69 8.47
C GLU A 70 3.50 -2.17 8.07
N VAL A 71 4.51 -2.91 8.56
CA VAL A 71 4.68 -4.35 8.27
C VAL A 71 3.48 -5.16 8.80
N CYS A 72 2.90 -4.79 9.94
CA CYS A 72 1.68 -5.42 10.45
C CYS A 72 0.50 -5.26 9.49
N VAL A 73 0.26 -4.06 8.97
CA VAL A 73 -0.82 -3.80 8.00
C VAL A 73 -0.60 -4.60 6.72
N MET A 74 0.65 -4.67 6.23
CA MET A 74 0.99 -5.44 5.03
C MET A 74 0.74 -6.94 5.21
N SER A 75 1.09 -7.48 6.37
CA SER A 75 0.85 -8.89 6.70
C SER A 75 -0.64 -9.22 6.67
N VAL A 76 -1.48 -8.37 7.27
CA VAL A 76 -2.94 -8.54 7.25
C VAL A 76 -3.49 -8.43 5.83
N CYS A 77 -3.06 -7.44 5.04
CA CYS A 77 -3.50 -7.26 3.67
C CYS A 77 -3.09 -8.44 2.77
N LEU A 78 -1.89 -8.99 2.96
CA LEU A 78 -1.42 -10.17 2.23
C LEU A 78 -2.21 -11.43 2.64
N ALA A 79 -2.49 -11.61 3.93
CA ALA A 79 -3.34 -12.70 4.41
C ALA A 79 -4.77 -12.61 3.87
N LEU A 80 -5.36 -11.42 3.86
CA LEU A 80 -6.66 -11.16 3.24
C LEU A 80 -6.64 -11.43 1.73
N MET A 81 -5.56 -11.05 1.04
CA MET A 81 -5.41 -11.31 -0.39
C MET A 81 -5.33 -12.81 -0.69
N VAL A 82 -4.59 -13.59 0.10
CA VAL A 82 -4.57 -15.06 -0.01
C VAL A 82 -5.94 -15.66 0.26
N LYS A 83 -6.69 -15.16 1.24
CA LYS A 83 -8.06 -15.60 1.52
C LYS A 83 -9.03 -15.22 0.39
N LEU A 84 -8.91 -14.03 -0.17
CA LEU A 84 -9.72 -13.54 -1.27
C LEU A 84 -9.43 -14.34 -2.55
N VAL A 85 -8.16 -14.64 -2.85
CA VAL A 85 -7.80 -15.53 -3.98
C VAL A 85 -8.34 -16.94 -3.77
N SER A 86 -8.35 -17.42 -2.52
CA SER A 86 -8.91 -18.74 -2.17
C SER A 86 -10.43 -18.77 -2.33
N CYS A 87 -11.14 -17.70 -1.96
CA CYS A 87 -12.60 -17.57 -2.16
C CYS A 87 -12.94 -17.38 -3.64
N VAL A 88 -12.32 -16.42 -4.34
CA VAL A 88 -12.58 -16.15 -5.77
C VAL A 88 -12.18 -17.33 -6.65
N GLY A 89 -11.13 -18.07 -6.30
CA GLY A 89 -10.75 -19.30 -6.99
C GLY A 89 -11.67 -20.49 -6.68
N SER A 90 -12.35 -20.49 -5.54
CA SER A 90 -13.30 -21.55 -5.14
C SER A 90 -14.74 -21.25 -5.58
N ASP A 91 -15.10 -19.98 -5.78
CA ASP A 91 -16.44 -19.55 -6.18
C ASP A 91 -16.61 -19.44 -7.71
N TYR A 92 -15.60 -19.87 -8.49
CA TYR A 92 -15.81 -20.35 -9.86
C TYR A 92 -16.52 -21.72 -9.92
N VAL A 93 -17.09 -22.18 -8.80
CA VAL A 93 -18.26 -23.07 -8.78
C VAL A 93 -19.52 -22.23 -8.56
N GLY A 94 -19.64 -21.16 -9.32
CA GLY A 94 -20.95 -20.67 -9.70
C GLY A 94 -21.68 -21.84 -10.37
N VAL A 95 -22.63 -22.41 -9.63
CA VAL A 95 -23.81 -23.09 -10.18
C VAL A 95 -23.43 -24.43 -10.85
N ALA A 96 -23.35 -25.55 -10.12
CA ALA A 96 -24.53 -26.09 -9.45
C ALA A 96 -25.82 -25.61 -10.14
N SER A 97 -25.98 -25.92 -11.42
CA SER A 97 -27.23 -26.56 -11.82
C SER A 97 -27.16 -27.91 -11.10
N LEU A 98 -27.58 -28.08 -9.84
CA LEU A 98 -28.92 -27.81 -9.31
C LEU A 98 -29.98 -28.06 -10.38
N GLY A 99 -30.08 -29.34 -10.75
CA GLY A 99 -31.38 -30.02 -10.87
C GLY A 99 -32.50 -29.19 -11.48
N SER A 100 -32.30 -28.66 -12.69
CA SER A 100 -33.41 -28.41 -13.59
C SER A 100 -33.65 -29.72 -14.34
N ASP A 101 -34.53 -30.52 -13.75
CA ASP A 101 -35.51 -31.37 -14.43
C ASP A 101 -35.16 -31.78 -15.86
N PHE A 102 -34.73 -33.03 -16.09
CA PHE A 102 -35.21 -33.96 -17.13
C PHE A 102 -34.67 -35.37 -16.85
#